data_AF-A0A101MGW2-F1
#
_entry.id   AF-A0A101MGW2-F1
#
_cell.length_a   1.000
_cell.length_b   1.000
_cell.length_c   1.000
_cell.angle_alpha   90.00
_cell.angle_beta   90.00
_cell.angle_gamma   90.00
#
_symmetry.space_group_name_H-M   'P 1'
#
loop_
_entity.id
_entity.type
_entity.pdbx_description
1 polymer ?
#
loop_
_entity_poly.entity_id
_entity_poly.type
_entity_poly.pdbx_seq_one_letter_code
_entity_poly.pdbx_strand_id
1 'polypeptide(L)'
;MTSADVIDPVQLSIFRHRFMGVAEQMGRVLQNVSISANIKERLDFTCAIFTPEGDLVANAPHVPAMIGSMAFAVRSQIAEWQGKLQDGDVLLSNTPAFGGVHLPDLTVITPVFDSDGKEIIFWAASRGHHADVGGILPGSMPPLSKLLSEEGAVFDSYLLVRAGNFDEEELHRMLCVEPARFPGSSGSRCFQDNVTDLKAQVAANHCGIRLVRQLIEEYSMDVVQMYMRAIQDSAELAVRNLLKRLAHDHNGEVISAVDYMDDGTPIMLKVTINSSDGSAIFDFTGTGPEIYGNWNAPVAICNSAVIFALRCMVNSDIPLNQGCIKPVQLIIPDRSLLRPSFEAAVCAGNVLTSQRIVDVIFKSFKICAASQGCMNNFTFGNDGENGFGYYETIAGGSGGGPGWAGTSGVHTNMTNTRITDPESLERRYPVILRRFSLRDGSGGGGMYPGGEGVIRDVELRLPMSVSILSERRSFAPYGMAGGANGKRGKNTWITKAGRHISVGGKNSIRVQPGDRFVIETPGGGGYGVPGEPKKSSVDQSTVMPSFVPIANGSVAANRSLAEEV
;
A
#
# COMPACT_ATOMS: atom_id res chain seq x y z
N MET A 1 -0.62 -19.43 -35.18
CA MET A 1 -1.37 -18.27 -34.67
C MET A 1 -2.09 -18.71 -33.42
N THR A 2 -2.00 -17.95 -32.33
CA THR A 2 -2.78 -18.20 -31.12
C THR A 2 -4.25 -17.96 -31.42
N SER A 3 -5.13 -18.90 -31.05
CA SER A 3 -6.59 -18.76 -31.28
C SER A 3 -7.18 -17.70 -30.33
N ALA A 4 -8.20 -16.97 -30.81
CA ALA A 4 -9.02 -16.06 -30.02
C ALA A 4 -10.34 -16.71 -29.52
N ASP A 5 -10.55 -18.01 -29.81
CA ASP A 5 -11.79 -18.73 -29.49
C ASP A 5 -11.60 -19.79 -28.39
N VAL A 6 -10.37 -20.27 -28.21
CA VAL A 6 -10.03 -21.35 -27.26
C VAL A 6 -8.85 -20.94 -26.40
N ILE A 7 -9.04 -21.04 -25.08
CA ILE A 7 -7.99 -20.77 -24.08
C ILE A 7 -7.04 -21.96 -24.03
N ASP A 8 -5.78 -21.73 -24.39
CA ASP A 8 -4.68 -22.67 -24.16
C ASP A 8 -4.04 -22.40 -22.79
N PRO A 9 -3.98 -23.39 -21.86
CA PRO A 9 -3.34 -23.23 -20.56
C PRO A 9 -1.87 -22.76 -20.62
N VAL A 10 -1.11 -23.15 -21.64
CA VAL A 10 0.27 -22.73 -21.83
C VAL A 10 0.31 -21.24 -22.18
N GLN A 11 -0.53 -20.81 -23.12
CA GLN A 11 -0.65 -19.40 -23.48
C GLN A 11 -1.18 -18.56 -22.33
N LEU A 12 -2.13 -19.07 -21.54
CA LEU A 12 -2.64 -18.38 -20.35
C LEU A 12 -1.50 -18.05 -19.36
N SER A 13 -0.60 -19.00 -19.14
CA SER A 13 0.61 -18.78 -18.33
C SER A 13 1.55 -17.75 -18.96
N ILE A 14 1.77 -17.80 -20.28
CA ILE A 14 2.61 -16.83 -21.00
C ILE A 14 2.04 -15.42 -20.89
N PHE A 15 0.75 -15.23 -21.19
CA PHE A 15 0.08 -13.94 -21.13
C PHE A 15 0.10 -13.36 -19.72
N ARG A 16 -0.12 -14.19 -18.70
CA ARG A 16 0.01 -13.79 -17.30
C ARG A 16 1.39 -13.17 -17.02
N HIS A 17 2.47 -13.83 -17.44
CA HIS A 17 3.82 -13.31 -17.24
C HIS A 17 4.12 -12.08 -18.12
N ARG A 18 3.58 -12.01 -19.34
CA ARG A 18 3.70 -10.84 -20.22
C ARG A 18 3.06 -9.61 -19.59
N PHE A 19 1.81 -9.69 -19.13
CA PHE A 19 1.12 -8.59 -18.47
C PHE A 19 1.79 -8.16 -17.17
N MET A 20 2.23 -9.12 -16.34
CA MET A 20 3.04 -8.83 -15.15
C MET A 20 4.34 -8.10 -15.52
N GLY A 21 5.03 -8.57 -16.56
CA GLY A 21 6.25 -7.98 -17.09
C GLY A 21 6.05 -6.54 -17.59
N VAL A 22 4.88 -6.21 -18.16
CA VAL A 22 4.54 -4.81 -18.51
C VAL A 22 4.56 -3.94 -17.26
N ALA A 23 3.80 -4.32 -16.23
CA ALA A 23 3.69 -3.53 -15.01
C ALA A 23 5.04 -3.43 -14.27
N GLU A 24 5.84 -4.50 -14.24
CA GLU A 24 7.19 -4.47 -13.67
C GLU A 24 8.15 -3.54 -14.42
N GLN A 25 8.09 -3.52 -15.76
CA GLN A 25 8.92 -2.61 -16.54
C GLN A 25 8.50 -1.15 -16.37
N MET A 26 7.20 -0.87 -16.25
CA MET A 26 6.72 0.46 -15.86
C MET A 26 7.33 0.87 -14.51
N GLY A 27 7.28 -0.02 -13.51
CA GLY A 27 7.84 0.23 -12.19
C GLY A 27 9.35 0.48 -12.19
N ARG A 28 10.11 -0.28 -13.00
CA ARG A 28 11.56 -0.06 -13.18
C ARG A 28 11.87 1.29 -13.81
N VAL A 29 11.07 1.74 -14.78
CA VAL A 29 11.22 3.08 -15.37
C VAL A 29 10.96 4.15 -14.31
N LEU A 30 9.85 4.03 -13.58
CA LEU A 30 9.50 4.98 -12.52
C LEU A 30 10.62 5.09 -11.48
N GLN A 31 11.08 3.94 -10.94
CA GLN A 31 12.15 3.89 -9.95
C GLN A 31 13.44 4.57 -10.45
N ASN A 32 13.85 4.31 -11.70
CA ASN A 32 15.13 4.80 -12.21
C ASN A 32 15.10 6.31 -12.52
N VAL A 33 13.96 6.83 -12.98
CA VAL A 33 13.81 8.22 -13.43
C VAL A 33 13.46 9.16 -12.26
N SER A 34 12.70 8.70 -11.26
CA SER A 34 12.36 9.49 -10.09
C SER A 34 13.57 9.93 -9.26
N ILE A 35 13.41 11.02 -8.51
CA ILE A 35 14.47 11.65 -7.70
C ILE A 35 14.18 11.65 -6.19
N SER A 36 12.91 11.60 -5.79
CA SER A 36 12.56 11.53 -4.37
C SER A 36 12.98 10.20 -3.75
N ALA A 37 13.39 10.25 -2.48
CA ALA A 37 13.74 9.04 -1.73
C ALA A 37 12.57 8.04 -1.68
N ASN A 38 11.33 8.54 -1.59
CA ASN A 38 10.13 7.72 -1.46
C ASN A 38 9.92 6.81 -2.67
N ILE A 39 10.02 7.34 -3.89
CA ILE A 39 9.82 6.55 -5.10
C ILE A 39 11.11 5.79 -5.44
N LYS A 40 12.26 6.47 -5.46
CA LYS A 40 13.53 5.91 -5.98
C LYS A 40 14.12 4.82 -5.08
N GLU A 41 14.15 5.06 -3.77
CA GLU A 41 14.86 4.21 -2.80
C GLU A 41 13.89 3.33 -2.01
N ARG A 42 12.82 3.94 -1.49
CA ARG A 42 11.83 3.25 -0.65
C ARG A 42 10.81 2.43 -1.43
N LEU A 43 10.68 2.66 -2.74
CA LEU A 43 9.74 1.97 -3.63
C LEU A 43 8.28 2.16 -3.22
N ASP A 44 7.94 3.36 -2.72
CA ASP A 44 6.58 3.74 -2.34
C ASP A 44 5.79 4.21 -3.58
N PHE A 45 5.56 3.28 -4.49
CA PHE A 45 4.82 3.49 -5.72
C PHE A 45 4.15 2.19 -6.17
N THR A 46 3.26 2.26 -7.16
CA THR A 46 2.81 1.09 -7.90
C THR A 46 2.50 1.44 -9.36
N CYS A 47 2.56 0.45 -10.24
CA CYS A 47 2.21 0.57 -11.66
C CYS A 47 1.27 -0.58 -12.04
N ALA A 48 0.27 -0.26 -12.86
CA ALA A 48 -0.69 -1.24 -13.31
C ALA A 48 -1.29 -0.89 -14.68
N ILE A 49 -1.86 -1.91 -15.31
CA ILE A 49 -2.62 -1.82 -16.55
C ILE A 49 -4.07 -2.24 -16.29
N PHE A 50 -4.99 -1.60 -17.00
CA PHE A 50 -6.43 -1.77 -16.81
C PHE A 50 -7.14 -2.00 -18.15
N THR A 51 -8.28 -2.70 -18.08
CA THR A 51 -9.19 -2.88 -19.22
C THR A 51 -9.80 -1.53 -19.65
N PRO A 52 -10.44 -1.43 -20.83
CA PRO A 52 -11.20 -0.23 -21.23
C PRO A 52 -12.19 0.26 -20.17
N GLU A 53 -12.81 -0.67 -19.44
CA GLU A 53 -13.80 -0.42 -18.37
C GLU A 53 -13.16 -0.04 -17.04
N GLY A 54 -11.82 -0.02 -16.95
CA GLY A 54 -11.08 0.34 -15.75
C GLY A 54 -10.86 -0.81 -14.77
N ASP A 55 -11.01 -2.07 -15.20
CA ASP A 55 -10.75 -3.23 -14.35
C ASP A 55 -9.24 -3.51 -14.28
N LEU A 56 -8.75 -3.81 -13.07
CA LEU A 56 -7.34 -4.15 -12.88
C LEU A 56 -6.99 -5.46 -13.60
N VAL A 57 -6.02 -5.39 -14.53
CA VAL A 57 -5.53 -6.54 -15.30
C VAL A 57 -4.30 -7.14 -14.63
N ALA A 58 -3.27 -6.32 -14.48
CA ALA A 58 -2.01 -6.69 -13.86
C ALA A 58 -1.38 -5.48 -13.18
N ASN A 59 -0.66 -5.76 -12.10
CA ASN A 59 0.08 -4.77 -11.33
C ASN A 59 1.46 -5.33 -11.01
N ALA A 60 2.45 -4.46 -10.85
CA ALA A 60 3.72 -4.86 -10.27
C ALA A 60 3.56 -5.09 -8.75
N PRO A 61 4.33 -6.01 -8.14
CA PRO A 61 4.19 -6.41 -6.73
C PRO A 61 4.75 -5.35 -5.76
N HIS A 62 4.26 -4.12 -5.87
CA HIS A 62 4.62 -3.00 -5.00
C HIS A 62 3.57 -2.82 -3.88
N VAL A 63 3.26 -1.58 -3.49
CA VAL A 63 2.48 -1.28 -2.27
C VAL A 63 1.04 -1.79 -2.35
N PRO A 64 0.63 -2.76 -1.50
CA PRO A 64 -0.70 -3.38 -1.60
C PRO A 64 -1.89 -2.44 -1.45
N ALA A 65 -1.77 -1.40 -0.61
CA ALA A 65 -2.82 -0.42 -0.40
C ALA A 65 -3.24 0.31 -1.68
N MET A 66 -2.29 0.52 -2.59
CA MET A 66 -2.51 1.25 -3.83
C MET A 66 -3.24 0.41 -4.89
N ILE A 67 -3.06 -0.92 -4.88
CA ILE A 67 -3.45 -1.77 -6.02
C ILE A 67 -4.97 -1.82 -6.23
N GLY A 68 -5.75 -2.16 -5.19
CA GLY A 68 -7.21 -2.23 -5.31
C GLY A 68 -7.87 -0.87 -5.54
N SER A 69 -7.28 0.18 -4.98
CA SER A 69 -7.80 1.54 -5.06
C SER A 69 -7.61 2.20 -6.43
N MET A 70 -6.59 1.83 -7.20
CA MET A 70 -6.35 2.43 -8.51
C MET A 70 -7.44 2.11 -9.54
N ALA A 71 -8.13 0.97 -9.43
CA ALA A 71 -9.28 0.68 -10.28
C ALA A 71 -10.41 1.71 -10.08
N PHE A 72 -10.63 2.18 -8.85
CA PHE A 72 -11.56 3.27 -8.58
C PHE A 72 -11.11 4.56 -9.26
N ALA A 73 -9.82 4.88 -9.17
CA ALA A 73 -9.29 6.09 -9.78
C ALA A 73 -9.49 6.09 -11.30
N VAL A 74 -9.12 4.99 -11.98
CA VAL A 74 -9.30 4.84 -13.42
C VAL A 74 -10.78 4.92 -13.82
N ARG A 75 -11.68 4.21 -13.11
CA ARG A 75 -13.13 4.26 -13.38
C ARG A 75 -13.72 5.66 -13.20
N SER A 76 -13.31 6.40 -12.16
CA SER A 76 -13.75 7.77 -11.97
C SER A 76 -13.27 8.68 -13.12
N GLN A 77 -12.05 8.48 -13.62
CA GLN A 77 -11.56 9.23 -14.79
C GLN A 77 -12.33 8.88 -16.07
N ILE A 78 -12.65 7.59 -16.28
CA ILE A 78 -13.46 7.15 -17.42
C ILE A 78 -14.81 7.87 -17.41
N ALA A 79 -15.47 7.93 -16.26
CA ALA A 79 -16.76 8.59 -16.11
C ALA A 79 -16.67 10.11 -16.36
N GLU A 80 -15.65 10.77 -15.83
CA GLU A 80 -15.48 12.23 -15.96
C GLU A 80 -15.10 12.65 -17.40
N TRP A 81 -14.26 11.85 -18.07
CA TRP A 81 -13.64 12.21 -19.35
C TRP A 81 -14.21 11.52 -20.58
N GLN A 82 -15.36 10.84 -20.45
CA GLN A 82 -15.99 10.12 -21.56
C GLN A 82 -16.15 11.01 -22.80
N GLY A 83 -15.51 10.61 -23.90
CA GLY A 83 -15.54 11.33 -25.19
C GLY A 83 -14.76 12.65 -25.25
N LYS A 84 -13.96 12.99 -24.23
CA LYS A 84 -13.21 14.27 -24.13
C LYS A 84 -11.70 14.13 -24.37
N LEU A 85 -11.17 12.90 -24.28
CA LEU A 85 -9.74 12.59 -24.38
C LEU A 85 -9.31 12.34 -25.82
N GLN A 86 -8.02 12.53 -26.06
CA GLN A 86 -7.33 12.21 -27.31
C GLN A 86 -5.98 11.54 -27.01
N ASP A 87 -5.36 10.91 -28.01
CA ASP A 87 -4.05 10.26 -27.83
C ASP A 87 -2.99 11.28 -27.36
N GLY A 88 -2.15 10.86 -26.41
CA GLY A 88 -1.15 11.71 -25.76
C GLY A 88 -1.65 12.59 -24.61
N ASP A 89 -2.93 12.51 -24.24
CA ASP A 89 -3.43 13.11 -23.00
C ASP A 89 -3.02 12.29 -21.76
N VAL A 90 -2.77 12.97 -20.63
CA VAL A 90 -2.46 12.32 -19.35
C VAL A 90 -3.19 13.02 -18.22
N LEU A 91 -3.82 12.23 -17.34
CA LEU A 91 -4.61 12.69 -16.22
C LEU A 91 -3.85 12.52 -14.89
N LEU A 92 -4.19 13.35 -13.91
CA LEU A 92 -3.68 13.34 -12.54
C LEU A 92 -4.84 13.42 -11.55
N SER A 93 -4.84 12.53 -10.55
CA SER A 93 -5.76 12.60 -9.41
C SER A 93 -5.14 12.09 -8.10
N ASN A 94 -5.64 12.57 -6.97
CA ASN A 94 -5.27 12.06 -5.64
C ASN A 94 -6.41 12.12 -4.60
N THR A 95 -7.58 12.66 -4.96
CA THR A 95 -8.65 12.83 -3.97
C THR A 95 -9.38 11.52 -3.69
N PRO A 96 -9.87 11.31 -2.46
CA PRO A 96 -10.67 10.15 -2.10
C PRO A 96 -11.90 9.94 -2.99
N ALA A 97 -12.53 11.03 -3.42
CA ALA A 97 -13.70 11.02 -4.31
C ALA A 97 -13.37 10.40 -5.68
N PHE A 98 -12.13 10.54 -6.14
CA PHE A 98 -11.63 10.01 -7.42
C PHE A 98 -10.64 8.85 -7.22
N GLY A 99 -10.88 8.01 -6.21
CA GLY A 99 -10.11 6.76 -5.99
C GLY A 99 -8.71 6.97 -5.40
N GLY A 100 -8.40 8.18 -4.95
CA GLY A 100 -7.24 8.47 -4.13
C GLY A 100 -7.33 7.84 -2.75
N VAL A 101 -6.16 7.64 -2.13
CA VAL A 101 -6.04 6.96 -0.83
C VAL A 101 -5.60 7.90 0.29
N HIS A 102 -4.78 8.87 -0.06
CA HIS A 102 -4.45 10.08 0.67
C HIS A 102 -3.77 11.06 -0.29
N LEU A 103 -3.61 12.33 0.09
CA LEU A 103 -3.12 13.35 -0.85
C LEU A 103 -1.68 13.18 -1.35
N PRO A 104 -0.72 12.65 -0.56
CA PRO A 104 0.64 12.45 -1.05
C PRO A 104 0.76 11.40 -2.18
N ASP A 105 -0.22 10.50 -2.32
CA ASP A 105 -0.23 9.50 -3.38
C ASP A 105 -0.87 10.05 -4.65
N LEU A 106 -0.04 10.59 -5.55
CA LEU A 106 -0.49 11.13 -6.82
C LEU A 106 -0.64 10.01 -7.86
N THR A 107 -1.82 9.89 -8.46
CA THR A 107 -2.14 8.88 -9.48
C THR A 107 -2.11 9.52 -10.87
N VAL A 108 -1.18 9.08 -11.71
CA VAL A 108 -1.07 9.48 -13.11
C VAL A 108 -1.69 8.40 -13.99
N ILE A 109 -2.67 8.77 -14.80
CA ILE A 109 -3.52 7.85 -15.57
C ILE A 109 -3.47 8.26 -17.04
N THR A 110 -3.13 7.31 -17.92
CA THR A 110 -2.95 7.56 -19.35
C THR A 110 -3.84 6.60 -20.16
N PRO A 111 -4.76 7.11 -21.00
CA PRO A 111 -5.52 6.27 -21.92
C PRO A 111 -4.59 5.67 -22.97
N VAL A 112 -4.86 4.42 -23.36
CA VAL A 112 -4.18 3.77 -24.48
C VAL A 112 -5.17 3.69 -25.63
N PHE A 113 -4.96 4.50 -26.66
CA PHE A 113 -5.78 4.46 -27.87
C PHE A 113 -5.33 3.37 -28.83
N ASP A 114 -6.29 2.86 -29.61
CA ASP A 114 -6.03 2.00 -30.77
C ASP A 114 -5.13 2.69 -31.82
N SER A 115 -4.74 1.95 -32.86
CA SER A 115 -3.86 2.48 -33.92
C SER A 115 -4.47 3.65 -34.69
N ASP A 116 -5.80 3.76 -34.70
CA ASP A 116 -6.55 4.80 -35.39
C ASP A 116 -6.75 6.05 -34.52
N GLY A 117 -6.43 5.98 -33.22
CA GLY A 117 -6.65 7.06 -32.26
C GLY A 117 -8.12 7.26 -31.89
N LYS A 118 -8.99 6.26 -32.10
CA LYS A 118 -10.46 6.39 -31.95
C LYS A 118 -10.97 5.83 -30.64
N GLU A 119 -10.60 4.60 -30.33
CA GLU A 119 -11.13 3.88 -29.17
C GLU A 119 -10.04 3.67 -28.10
N ILE A 120 -10.41 3.82 -26.84
CA ILE A 120 -9.54 3.49 -25.71
C ILE A 120 -9.61 1.99 -25.49
N ILE A 121 -8.47 1.33 -25.67
CA ILE A 121 -8.34 -0.14 -25.63
C ILE A 121 -7.76 -0.65 -24.31
N PHE A 122 -7.03 0.20 -23.58
CA PHE A 122 -6.45 -0.08 -22.27
C PHE A 122 -6.27 1.24 -21.52
N TRP A 123 -5.95 1.14 -20.23
CA TRP A 123 -5.36 2.26 -19.46
C TRP A 123 -4.06 1.83 -18.82
N ALA A 124 -3.08 2.73 -18.78
CA ALA A 124 -1.88 2.60 -17.97
C ALA A 124 -1.97 3.59 -16.81
N ALA A 125 -1.69 3.15 -15.59
CA ALA A 125 -1.62 4.05 -14.45
C ALA A 125 -0.45 3.74 -13.54
N SER A 126 0.08 4.79 -12.94
CA SER A 126 1.10 4.74 -11.91
C SER A 126 0.71 5.64 -10.76
N ARG A 127 0.99 5.20 -9.54
CA ARG A 127 0.80 5.99 -8.33
C ARG A 127 2.11 6.05 -7.57
N GLY A 128 2.54 7.24 -7.19
CA GLY A 128 3.76 7.45 -6.42
C GLY A 128 3.48 8.28 -5.19
N HIS A 129 4.13 7.94 -4.08
CA HIS A 129 4.07 8.72 -2.86
C HIS A 129 5.07 9.89 -2.92
N HIS A 130 4.57 11.10 -3.08
CA HIS A 130 5.39 12.30 -3.06
C HIS A 130 5.74 12.68 -1.63
N ALA A 131 6.98 13.13 -1.40
CA ALA A 131 7.47 13.45 -0.06
C ALA A 131 6.72 14.60 0.60
N ASP A 132 6.27 15.58 -0.18
CA ASP A 132 5.47 16.70 0.28
C ASP A 132 4.60 17.20 -0.88
N VAL A 133 3.34 17.48 -0.59
CA VAL A 133 2.34 18.10 -1.49
C VAL A 133 1.70 19.32 -0.81
N GLY A 134 2.38 19.90 0.18
CA GLY A 134 1.89 21.00 1.01
C GLY A 134 1.10 20.54 2.24
N GLY A 135 0.30 21.46 2.79
CA GLY A 135 -0.52 21.24 3.98
C GLY A 135 0.07 21.86 5.25
N ILE A 136 -0.57 21.60 6.39
CA ILE A 136 -0.26 22.27 7.68
C ILE A 136 1.07 21.83 8.30
N LEU A 137 1.65 20.71 7.85
CA LEU A 137 2.92 20.19 8.34
C LEU A 137 3.79 19.62 7.21
N PRO A 138 5.12 19.72 7.33
CA PRO A 138 6.06 19.08 6.43
C PRO A 138 5.88 17.56 6.34
N GLY A 139 6.03 17.02 5.14
CA GLY A 139 5.90 15.59 4.86
C GLY A 139 4.47 15.14 4.55
N SER A 140 3.52 16.08 4.50
CA SER A 140 2.09 15.88 4.13
C SER A 140 1.37 14.72 4.83
N MET A 141 1.81 14.38 6.04
CA MET A 141 1.16 13.43 6.96
C MET A 141 0.88 14.08 8.32
N PRO A 142 0.09 15.18 8.37
CA PRO A 142 -0.17 15.90 9.61
C PRO A 142 -1.02 15.05 10.58
N PRO A 143 -0.51 14.61 11.75
CA PRO A 143 -1.21 13.65 12.60
C PRO A 143 -2.50 14.19 13.25
N LEU A 144 -2.71 15.50 13.19
CA LEU A 144 -3.83 16.20 13.83
C LEU A 144 -4.83 16.80 12.83
N SER A 145 -4.66 16.57 11.52
CA SER A 145 -5.62 17.03 10.51
C SER A 145 -7.02 16.48 10.77
N LYS A 146 -8.00 17.29 10.39
CA LYS A 146 -9.45 17.12 10.51
C LYS A 146 -10.12 17.27 9.15
N LEU A 147 -9.63 18.21 8.34
CA LEU A 147 -10.12 18.48 7.00
C LEU A 147 -9.10 18.03 5.96
N LEU A 148 -9.58 17.57 4.81
CA LEU A 148 -8.75 17.17 3.68
C LEU A 148 -7.84 18.32 3.21
N SER A 149 -8.34 19.55 3.25
CA SER A 149 -7.59 20.76 2.88
C SER A 149 -6.39 21.06 3.78
N GLU A 150 -6.33 20.46 4.98
CA GLU A 150 -5.16 20.57 5.87
C GLU A 150 -4.02 19.64 5.45
N GLU A 151 -4.28 18.66 4.58
CA GLU A 151 -3.35 17.59 4.22
C GLU A 151 -2.50 17.90 2.98
N GLY A 152 -2.86 18.94 2.20
CA GLY A 152 -2.09 19.40 1.05
C GLY A 152 -2.91 19.60 -0.23
N ALA A 153 -2.26 19.46 -1.38
CA ALA A 153 -2.85 19.68 -2.70
C ALA A 153 -3.88 18.61 -3.08
N VAL A 154 -4.98 19.06 -3.68
CA VAL A 154 -6.17 18.28 -4.00
C VAL A 154 -6.36 18.28 -5.52
N PHE A 155 -6.32 17.10 -6.13
CA PHE A 155 -6.50 16.86 -7.56
C PHE A 155 -7.65 15.87 -7.77
N ASP A 156 -8.84 16.37 -8.08
CA ASP A 156 -9.98 15.52 -8.41
C ASP A 156 -9.75 14.80 -9.74
N SER A 157 -9.54 15.60 -10.78
CA SER A 157 -9.38 15.11 -12.14
C SER A 157 -8.74 16.20 -12.99
N TYR A 158 -7.41 16.17 -13.07
CA TYR A 158 -6.62 17.23 -13.72
C TYR A 158 -5.94 16.72 -14.99
N LEU A 159 -5.96 17.51 -16.05
CA LEU A 159 -5.30 17.19 -17.32
C LEU A 159 -3.85 17.65 -17.27
N LEU A 160 -2.97 16.78 -16.77
CA LEU A 160 -1.55 17.05 -16.56
C LEU A 160 -0.77 17.24 -17.87
N VAL A 161 -1.16 16.48 -18.90
CA VAL A 161 -0.58 16.58 -20.24
C VAL A 161 -1.71 16.64 -21.25
N ARG A 162 -1.68 17.63 -22.15
CA ARG A 162 -2.59 17.72 -23.31
C ARG A 162 -1.80 17.54 -24.60
N ALA A 163 -2.12 16.50 -25.37
CA ALA A 163 -1.42 16.17 -26.62
C ALA A 163 0.12 16.25 -26.50
N GLY A 164 0.68 15.65 -25.44
CA GLY A 164 2.13 15.66 -25.18
C GLY A 164 2.72 16.91 -24.54
N ASN A 165 1.93 17.96 -24.27
CA ASN A 165 2.41 19.18 -23.60
C ASN A 165 2.11 19.14 -22.09
N PHE A 166 3.15 19.17 -21.26
CA PHE A 166 3.05 19.14 -19.79
C PHE A 166 2.73 20.53 -19.22
N ASP A 167 1.69 20.63 -18.40
CA ASP A 167 1.19 21.90 -17.87
C ASP A 167 1.83 22.24 -16.51
N GLU A 168 3.07 22.76 -16.56
CA GLU A 168 3.87 23.04 -15.36
C GLU A 168 3.37 24.27 -14.58
N GLU A 169 2.79 25.26 -15.26
CA GLU A 169 2.30 26.50 -14.65
C GLU A 169 1.10 26.23 -13.74
N GLU A 170 0.13 25.49 -14.25
CA GLU A 170 -1.06 25.15 -13.48
C GLU A 170 -0.75 24.12 -12.39
N LEU A 171 0.17 23.18 -12.65
CA LEU A 171 0.69 22.29 -11.61
C LEU A 171 1.35 23.08 -10.47
N HIS A 172 2.12 24.13 -10.78
CA HIS A 172 2.67 25.03 -9.77
C HIS A 172 1.57 25.72 -8.97
N ARG A 173 0.52 26.24 -9.63
CA ARG A 173 -0.63 26.84 -8.94
C ARG A 173 -1.27 25.83 -7.97
N MET A 174 -1.54 24.61 -8.42
CA MET A 174 -2.22 23.58 -7.64
C MET A 174 -1.38 23.03 -6.48
N LEU A 175 -0.06 22.89 -6.64
CA LEU A 175 0.83 22.39 -5.57
C LEU A 175 1.30 23.48 -4.62
N CYS A 176 1.54 24.71 -5.11
CA CYS A 176 2.21 25.74 -4.33
C CYS A 176 1.28 26.87 -3.88
N VAL A 177 0.29 27.24 -4.69
CA VAL A 177 -0.57 28.40 -4.43
C VAL A 177 -1.86 27.98 -3.70
N GLU A 178 -2.60 27.00 -4.21
CA GLU A 178 -3.88 26.60 -3.61
C GLU A 178 -3.76 26.08 -2.18
N PRO A 179 -2.82 25.18 -1.84
CA PRO A 179 -2.69 24.69 -0.46
C PRO A 179 -2.27 25.80 0.51
N ALA A 180 -1.47 26.76 0.05
CA ALA A 180 -1.03 27.91 0.86
C ALA A 180 -2.16 28.90 1.20
N ARG A 181 -3.31 28.83 0.52
CA ARG A 181 -4.49 29.67 0.85
C ARG A 181 -5.18 29.22 2.12
N PHE A 182 -5.01 27.96 2.52
CA PHE A 182 -5.62 27.44 3.73
C PHE A 182 -4.84 27.92 4.97
N PRO A 183 -5.52 28.43 6.02
CA PRO A 183 -4.85 28.95 7.21
C PRO A 183 -3.87 27.95 7.83
N GLY A 184 -2.62 28.38 8.04
CA GLY A 184 -1.57 27.57 8.64
C GLY A 184 -0.98 26.49 7.71
N SER A 185 -1.42 26.41 6.45
CA SER A 185 -0.84 25.52 5.44
C SER A 185 0.21 26.23 4.61
N SER A 186 1.11 25.44 4.03
CA SER A 186 2.00 25.88 2.96
C SER A 186 1.69 25.14 1.66
N GLY A 187 2.19 25.69 0.55
CA GLY A 187 2.38 24.94 -0.67
C GLY A 187 3.42 23.83 -0.50
N SER A 188 3.59 23.02 -1.55
CA SER A 188 4.63 21.99 -1.57
C SER A 188 6.00 22.56 -1.28
N ARG A 189 6.70 21.92 -0.34
CA ARG A 189 8.08 22.27 0.05
C ARG A 189 9.12 21.66 -0.90
N CYS A 190 8.70 20.82 -1.85
CA CYS A 190 9.58 20.12 -2.79
C CYS A 190 9.03 20.14 -4.22
N PHE A 191 8.51 21.29 -4.69
CA PHE A 191 7.87 21.41 -6.01
C PHE A 191 8.68 20.79 -7.16
N GLN A 192 9.99 21.03 -7.21
CA GLN A 192 10.85 20.48 -8.27
C GLN A 192 10.92 18.94 -8.24
N ASP A 193 10.88 18.35 -7.04
CA ASP A 193 10.78 16.89 -6.88
C ASP A 193 9.41 16.40 -7.35
N ASN A 194 8.33 17.11 -7.02
CA ASN A 194 7.00 16.77 -7.52
C ASN A 194 6.94 16.76 -9.05
N VAL A 195 7.44 17.80 -9.72
CA VAL A 195 7.47 17.90 -11.18
C VAL A 195 8.27 16.76 -11.79
N THR A 196 9.45 16.47 -11.25
CA THR A 196 10.35 15.43 -11.77
C THR A 196 9.74 14.04 -11.61
N ASP A 197 9.16 13.74 -10.45
CA ASP A 197 8.52 12.47 -10.17
C ASP A 197 7.23 12.28 -10.99
N LEU A 198 6.44 13.33 -11.21
CA LEU A 198 5.28 13.27 -12.10
C LEU A 198 5.69 13.01 -13.56
N LYS A 199 6.76 13.64 -14.04
CA LYS A 199 7.33 13.34 -15.37
C LYS A 199 7.83 11.89 -15.44
N ALA A 200 8.40 11.35 -14.35
CA ALA A 200 8.78 9.94 -14.26
C ALA A 200 7.57 8.99 -14.32
N GLN A 201 6.45 9.34 -13.67
CA GLN A 201 5.19 8.59 -13.75
C GLN A 201 4.60 8.60 -15.16
N VAL A 202 4.62 9.75 -15.86
CA VAL A 202 4.23 9.85 -17.27
C VAL A 202 5.10 8.93 -18.14
N ALA A 203 6.42 8.93 -17.93
CA ALA A 203 7.35 8.06 -18.66
C ALA A 203 7.09 6.57 -18.38
N ALA A 204 6.77 6.22 -17.14
CA ALA A 204 6.40 4.86 -16.76
C ALA A 204 5.11 4.40 -17.47
N ASN A 205 4.07 5.23 -17.50
CA ASN A 205 2.83 4.94 -18.22
C ASN A 205 3.08 4.76 -19.73
N HIS A 206 3.90 5.62 -20.33
CA HIS A 206 4.28 5.51 -21.73
C HIS A 206 5.05 4.20 -22.03
N CYS A 207 5.90 3.73 -21.11
CA CYS A 207 6.54 2.42 -21.22
C CYS A 207 5.49 1.29 -21.27
N GLY A 208 4.48 1.36 -20.39
CA GLY A 208 3.36 0.43 -20.37
C GLY A 208 2.60 0.39 -21.69
N ILE A 209 2.24 1.56 -22.22
CA ILE A 209 1.56 1.73 -23.52
C ILE A 209 2.34 1.06 -24.64
N ARG A 210 3.64 1.32 -24.73
CA ARG A 210 4.50 0.75 -25.76
C ARG A 210 4.52 -0.78 -25.69
N LEU A 211 4.64 -1.35 -24.49
CA LEU A 211 4.69 -2.81 -24.31
C LEU A 211 3.34 -3.48 -24.59
N VAL A 212 2.22 -2.85 -24.22
CA VAL A 212 0.88 -3.34 -24.56
C VAL A 212 0.65 -3.31 -26.07
N ARG A 213 1.04 -2.22 -26.75
CA ARG A 213 0.97 -2.12 -28.22
C ARG A 213 1.80 -3.20 -28.91
N GLN A 214 3.01 -3.48 -28.42
CA GLN A 214 3.85 -4.58 -28.93
C GLN A 214 3.18 -5.95 -28.74
N LEU A 215 2.52 -6.18 -27.60
CA LEU A 215 1.79 -7.43 -27.35
C LEU A 215 0.60 -7.60 -28.31
N ILE A 216 -0.12 -6.51 -28.59
CA ILE A 216 -1.23 -6.48 -29.56
C ILE A 216 -0.71 -6.73 -30.99
N GLU A 217 0.43 -6.16 -31.36
CA GLU A 217 1.05 -6.40 -32.67
C GLU A 217 1.47 -7.87 -32.84
N GLU A 218 1.99 -8.50 -31.77
CA GLU A 218 2.44 -9.90 -31.79
C GLU A 218 1.27 -10.90 -31.84
N TYR A 219 0.16 -10.63 -31.13
CA TYR A 219 -0.93 -11.61 -30.93
C TYR A 219 -2.31 -11.21 -31.46
N SER A 220 -2.52 -9.97 -31.90
CA SER A 220 -3.82 -9.33 -32.16
C SER A 220 -4.59 -8.89 -30.90
N MET A 221 -5.44 -7.87 -31.06
CA MET A 221 -6.26 -7.33 -29.98
C MET A 221 -7.17 -8.38 -29.34
N ASP A 222 -7.87 -9.17 -30.16
CA ASP A 222 -8.87 -10.14 -29.70
C ASP A 222 -8.23 -11.21 -28.80
N VAL A 223 -7.02 -11.68 -29.18
CA VAL A 223 -6.27 -12.65 -28.38
C VAL A 223 -5.83 -12.04 -27.06
N VAL A 224 -5.27 -10.82 -27.08
CA VAL A 224 -4.85 -10.12 -25.85
C VAL A 224 -6.04 -9.94 -24.89
N GLN A 225 -7.19 -9.51 -25.39
CA GLN A 225 -8.39 -9.33 -24.56
C GLN A 225 -8.97 -10.64 -24.04
N MET A 226 -8.96 -11.71 -24.85
CA MET A 226 -9.42 -13.04 -24.41
C MET A 226 -8.58 -13.54 -23.22
N TYR A 227 -7.24 -13.53 -23.35
CA TYR A 227 -6.37 -14.02 -22.28
C TYR A 227 -6.40 -13.12 -21.04
N MET A 228 -6.57 -11.80 -21.22
CA MET A 228 -6.78 -10.87 -20.12
C MET A 228 -8.01 -11.25 -19.28
N ARG A 229 -9.16 -11.50 -19.92
CA ARG A 229 -10.40 -11.94 -19.24
C ARG A 229 -10.21 -13.30 -18.57
N ALA A 230 -9.58 -14.24 -19.26
CA ALA A 230 -9.30 -15.57 -18.71
C ALA A 230 -8.44 -15.52 -17.42
N ILE A 231 -7.47 -14.60 -17.34
CA ILE A 231 -6.65 -14.40 -16.13
C ILE A 231 -7.48 -13.86 -14.97
N GLN A 232 -8.42 -12.94 -15.22
CA GLN A 232 -9.33 -12.44 -14.19
C GLN A 232 -10.32 -13.51 -13.72
N ASP A 233 -10.91 -14.28 -14.65
CA ASP A 233 -11.83 -15.37 -14.33
C ASP A 233 -11.13 -16.48 -13.52
N SER A 234 -9.86 -16.78 -13.83
CA SER A 234 -9.06 -17.72 -13.04
C SER A 234 -8.84 -17.24 -11.61
N ALA A 235 -8.64 -15.94 -11.40
CA ALA A 235 -8.49 -15.38 -10.05
C ALA A 235 -9.82 -15.41 -9.27
N GLU A 236 -10.94 -15.09 -9.93
CA GLU A 236 -12.28 -15.24 -9.35
C GLU A 236 -12.54 -16.68 -8.90
N LEU A 237 -12.26 -17.66 -9.76
CA LEU A 237 -12.45 -19.07 -9.44
C LEU A 237 -11.62 -19.51 -8.23
N ALA A 238 -10.36 -19.06 -8.15
CA ALA A 238 -9.49 -19.36 -7.02
C ALA A 238 -10.04 -18.79 -5.70
N VAL A 239 -10.57 -17.57 -5.72
CA VAL A 239 -11.20 -16.96 -4.53
C VAL A 239 -12.51 -17.66 -4.17
N ARG A 240 -13.36 -18.02 -5.14
CA ARG A 240 -14.57 -18.82 -4.89
C ARG A 240 -14.23 -20.14 -4.21
N ASN A 241 -13.20 -20.83 -4.70
CA ASN A 241 -12.75 -22.09 -4.11
C ASN A 241 -12.18 -21.90 -2.69
N LEU A 242 -11.44 -20.82 -2.44
CA LEU A 242 -11.03 -20.44 -1.09
C LEU A 242 -12.23 -20.25 -0.17
N LEU A 243 -13.22 -19.45 -0.58
CA LEU A 243 -14.40 -19.14 0.23
C LEU A 243 -15.21 -20.42 0.55
N LYS A 244 -15.36 -21.33 -0.41
CA LYS A 244 -15.99 -22.64 -0.19
C LYS A 244 -15.26 -23.46 0.88
N ARG A 245 -13.91 -23.51 0.83
CA ARG A 245 -13.11 -24.18 1.87
C ARG A 245 -13.28 -23.52 3.23
N LEU A 246 -13.20 -22.19 3.29
CA LEU A 246 -13.40 -21.45 4.55
C LEU A 246 -14.79 -21.68 5.14
N ALA A 247 -15.84 -21.73 4.31
CA ALA A 247 -17.19 -22.05 4.77
C ALA A 247 -17.28 -23.46 5.37
N HIS A 248 -16.59 -24.43 4.76
CA HIS A 248 -16.49 -25.79 5.28
C HIS A 248 -15.70 -25.83 6.60
N ASP A 249 -14.53 -25.20 6.65
CA ASP A 249 -13.62 -25.23 7.81
C ASP A 249 -14.23 -24.55 9.04
N HIS A 250 -15.03 -23.51 8.84
CA HIS A 250 -15.79 -22.87 9.92
C HIS A 250 -17.04 -23.64 10.34
N ASN A 251 -17.49 -24.64 9.57
CA ASN A 251 -18.59 -25.56 9.91
C ASN A 251 -19.85 -24.87 10.47
N GLY A 252 -20.26 -23.75 9.86
CA GLY A 252 -21.42 -22.97 10.29
C GLY A 252 -21.21 -22.03 11.47
N GLU A 253 -19.99 -21.95 12.04
CA GLU A 253 -19.62 -20.91 13.00
C GLU A 253 -19.77 -19.51 12.39
N VAL A 254 -20.15 -18.55 13.22
CA VAL A 254 -20.21 -17.14 12.80
C VAL A 254 -18.81 -16.63 12.52
N ILE A 255 -18.56 -16.25 11.26
CA ILE A 255 -17.32 -15.62 10.83
C ILE A 255 -17.43 -14.12 11.12
N SER A 256 -16.85 -13.68 12.23
CA SER A 256 -16.84 -12.26 12.58
C SER A 256 -15.69 -11.91 13.51
N ALA A 257 -15.26 -10.66 13.46
CA ALA A 257 -14.34 -10.09 14.44
C ALA A 257 -14.56 -8.60 14.62
N VAL A 258 -14.10 -8.12 15.78
CA VAL A 258 -13.92 -6.70 16.06
C VAL A 258 -12.48 -6.46 16.51
N ASP A 259 -11.95 -5.33 16.09
CA ASP A 259 -10.73 -4.75 16.64
C ASP A 259 -10.88 -3.22 16.68
N TYR A 260 -9.99 -2.55 17.41
CA TYR A 260 -10.15 -1.14 17.77
C TYR A 260 -8.95 -0.30 17.36
N MET A 261 -9.22 0.90 16.87
CA MET A 261 -8.22 1.97 16.77
C MET A 261 -7.82 2.42 18.19
N ASP A 262 -6.68 3.08 18.35
CA ASP A 262 -6.14 3.45 19.67
C ASP A 262 -7.02 4.43 20.47
N ASP A 263 -7.98 5.10 19.82
CA ASP A 263 -9.01 5.96 20.44
C ASP A 263 -10.25 5.17 20.92
N GLY A 264 -10.31 3.86 20.66
CA GLY A 264 -11.44 2.99 20.99
C GLY A 264 -12.49 2.86 19.88
N THR A 265 -12.30 3.47 18.71
CA THR A 265 -13.22 3.35 17.58
C THR A 265 -13.20 1.91 17.03
N PRO A 266 -14.36 1.22 16.92
CA PRO A 266 -14.40 -0.15 16.45
C PRO A 266 -14.34 -0.25 14.92
N ILE A 267 -13.65 -1.29 14.44
CA ILE A 267 -13.81 -1.83 13.09
C ILE A 267 -14.36 -3.23 13.23
N MET A 268 -15.53 -3.46 12.65
CA MET A 268 -16.27 -4.72 12.76
C MET A 268 -16.40 -5.34 11.38
N LEU A 269 -16.24 -6.66 11.30
CA LEU A 269 -16.54 -7.43 10.11
C LEU A 269 -17.37 -8.64 10.48
N LYS A 270 -18.42 -8.88 9.71
CA LYS A 270 -19.15 -10.13 9.65
C LYS A 270 -19.10 -10.65 8.21
N VAL A 271 -18.78 -11.93 8.04
CA VAL A 271 -18.74 -12.56 6.71
C VAL A 271 -19.83 -13.62 6.60
N THR A 272 -20.57 -13.57 5.50
CA THR A 272 -21.51 -14.62 5.10
C THR A 272 -21.02 -15.23 3.80
N ILE A 273 -20.85 -16.55 3.73
CA ILE A 273 -20.38 -17.25 2.53
C ILE A 273 -21.47 -18.19 2.03
N ASN A 274 -21.76 -18.12 0.74
CA ASN A 274 -22.54 -19.14 0.05
C ASN A 274 -21.62 -20.31 -0.32
N SER A 275 -21.76 -21.43 0.38
CA SER A 275 -20.94 -22.62 0.17
C SER A 275 -21.15 -23.29 -1.20
N SER A 276 -22.25 -23.01 -1.90
CA SER A 276 -22.55 -23.65 -3.19
C SER A 276 -21.75 -23.04 -4.36
N ASP A 277 -21.68 -21.70 -4.43
CA ASP A 277 -21.06 -20.97 -5.54
C ASP A 277 -19.80 -20.19 -5.13
N GLY A 278 -19.49 -20.11 -3.84
CA GLY A 278 -18.34 -19.38 -3.31
C GLY A 278 -18.48 -17.87 -3.36
N SER A 279 -19.70 -17.33 -3.48
CA SER A 279 -19.95 -15.90 -3.26
C SER A 279 -19.94 -15.56 -1.77
N ALA A 280 -19.58 -14.33 -1.42
CA ALA A 280 -19.56 -13.90 -0.02
C ALA A 280 -20.01 -12.44 0.16
N ILE A 281 -20.58 -12.15 1.33
CA ILE A 281 -20.90 -10.80 1.79
C ILE A 281 -19.94 -10.47 2.93
N PHE A 282 -19.18 -9.40 2.76
CA PHE A 282 -18.30 -8.82 3.77
C PHE A 282 -18.99 -7.57 4.31
N ASP A 283 -19.57 -7.70 5.50
CA ASP A 283 -20.41 -6.68 6.12
C ASP A 283 -19.67 -5.99 7.26
N PHE A 284 -19.39 -4.70 7.06
CA PHE A 284 -18.71 -3.83 8.02
C PHE A 284 -19.67 -3.06 8.93
N THR A 285 -20.97 -3.39 8.92
CA THR A 285 -21.96 -2.81 9.83
C THR A 285 -21.53 -2.95 11.29
N GLY A 286 -21.62 -1.86 12.06
CA GLY A 286 -21.11 -1.76 13.43
C GLY A 286 -19.74 -1.08 13.53
N THR A 287 -19.05 -0.88 12.40
CA THR A 287 -17.86 -0.01 12.36
C THR A 287 -18.22 1.43 12.75
N GLY A 288 -17.33 2.08 13.50
CA GLY A 288 -17.57 3.42 14.06
C GLY A 288 -17.84 4.52 13.02
N PRO A 289 -18.45 5.63 13.45
CA PRO A 289 -18.74 6.76 12.57
C PRO A 289 -17.46 7.38 12.01
N GLU A 290 -17.60 8.25 11.01
CA GLU A 290 -16.54 9.17 10.61
C GLU A 290 -15.92 9.85 11.83
N ILE A 291 -14.60 9.97 11.83
CA ILE A 291 -13.84 10.50 12.95
C ILE A 291 -13.39 11.92 12.66
N TYR A 292 -13.48 12.77 13.69
CA TYR A 292 -12.84 14.08 13.71
C TYR A 292 -11.32 13.94 13.88
N GLY A 293 -10.68 13.49 12.81
CA GLY A 293 -9.28 13.07 12.71
C GLY A 293 -8.98 12.63 11.29
N ASN A 294 -7.84 11.98 11.09
CA ASN A 294 -7.34 11.65 9.77
C ASN A 294 -7.23 10.15 9.49
N TRP A 295 -7.65 9.30 10.43
CA TRP A 295 -7.68 7.84 10.25
C TRP A 295 -8.99 7.37 9.60
N ASN A 296 -9.67 8.27 8.90
CA ASN A 296 -10.76 7.90 8.00
C ASN A 296 -10.17 7.25 6.74
N ALA A 297 -10.60 6.04 6.43
CA ALA A 297 -10.18 5.29 5.24
C ALA A 297 -11.24 5.43 4.14
N PRO A 298 -10.87 5.93 2.94
CA PRO A 298 -11.77 5.91 1.79
C PRO A 298 -12.23 4.48 1.45
N VAL A 299 -13.39 4.35 0.80
CA VAL A 299 -13.94 3.05 0.38
C VAL A 299 -12.94 2.24 -0.46
N ALA A 300 -12.15 2.93 -1.28
CA ALA A 300 -11.10 2.34 -2.09
C ALA A 300 -10.03 1.61 -1.25
N ILE A 301 -9.71 2.10 -0.04
CA ILE A 301 -8.80 1.45 0.91
C ILE A 301 -9.42 0.18 1.50
N CYS A 302 -10.69 0.24 1.89
CA CYS A 302 -11.39 -0.95 2.40
C CYS A 302 -11.41 -2.06 1.34
N ASN A 303 -11.68 -1.71 0.08
CA ASN A 303 -11.63 -2.62 -1.05
C ASN A 303 -10.23 -3.22 -1.26
N SER A 304 -9.17 -2.40 -1.26
CA SER A 304 -7.77 -2.87 -1.33
C SER A 304 -7.44 -3.86 -0.21
N ALA A 305 -7.84 -3.58 1.03
CA ALA A 305 -7.56 -4.45 2.17
C ALA A 305 -8.23 -5.83 2.04
N VAL A 306 -9.46 -5.86 1.49
CA VAL A 306 -10.19 -7.11 1.22
C VAL A 306 -9.53 -7.91 0.11
N ILE A 307 -9.18 -7.27 -1.02
CA ILE A 307 -8.45 -7.93 -2.12
C ILE A 307 -7.14 -8.53 -1.61
N PHE A 308 -6.38 -7.74 -0.84
CA PHE A 308 -5.11 -8.17 -0.26
C PHE A 308 -5.28 -9.39 0.65
N ALA A 309 -6.20 -9.32 1.62
CA ALA A 309 -6.42 -10.42 2.56
C ALA A 309 -6.88 -11.71 1.85
N LEU A 310 -7.79 -11.60 0.87
CA LEU A 310 -8.22 -12.74 0.06
C LEU A 310 -7.02 -13.34 -0.69
N ARG A 311 -6.20 -12.51 -1.33
CA ARG A 311 -5.02 -12.99 -2.06
C ARG A 311 -4.03 -13.70 -1.14
N CYS A 312 -3.80 -13.20 0.07
CA CYS A 312 -2.92 -13.86 1.06
C CYS A 312 -3.45 -15.23 1.50
N MET A 313 -4.76 -15.41 1.58
CA MET A 313 -5.39 -16.68 1.96
C MET A 313 -5.48 -17.69 0.80
N VAL A 314 -5.37 -17.23 -0.45
CA VAL A 314 -5.32 -18.12 -1.61
C VAL A 314 -3.95 -18.80 -1.70
N ASN A 315 -3.91 -20.10 -1.36
CA ASN A 315 -2.74 -20.97 -1.52
C ASN A 315 -2.56 -21.46 -2.98
N SER A 316 -2.57 -20.53 -3.93
CA SER A 316 -2.19 -20.77 -5.31
C SER A 316 -1.50 -19.53 -5.86
N ASP A 317 -0.67 -19.75 -6.86
CA ASP A 317 0.00 -18.66 -7.55
C ASP A 317 -0.97 -18.01 -8.55
N ILE A 318 -1.75 -17.04 -8.07
CA ILE A 318 -2.61 -16.17 -8.90
C ILE A 318 -2.12 -14.73 -8.87
N PRO A 319 -2.29 -13.95 -9.95
CA PRO A 319 -2.04 -12.51 -9.90
C PRO A 319 -3.08 -11.81 -9.03
N LEU A 320 -2.72 -10.66 -8.46
CA LEU A 320 -3.67 -9.80 -7.76
C LEU A 320 -4.36 -8.91 -8.80
N ASN A 321 -5.63 -9.18 -9.10
CA ASN A 321 -6.39 -8.46 -10.12
C ASN A 321 -7.85 -8.29 -9.72
N GLN A 322 -8.68 -7.70 -10.60
CA GLN A 322 -10.09 -7.45 -10.33
C GLN A 322 -10.91 -8.73 -10.03
N GLY A 323 -10.48 -9.89 -10.54
CA GLY A 323 -11.13 -11.18 -10.28
C GLY A 323 -11.14 -11.57 -8.80
N CYS A 324 -10.14 -11.13 -8.02
CA CYS A 324 -10.04 -11.47 -6.60
C CYS A 324 -11.21 -10.96 -5.74
N ILE A 325 -11.92 -9.90 -6.16
CA ILE A 325 -13.04 -9.33 -5.41
C ILE A 325 -14.39 -9.51 -6.09
N LYS A 326 -14.42 -9.95 -7.36
CA LYS A 326 -15.64 -10.20 -8.11
C LYS A 326 -16.67 -11.09 -7.39
N PRO A 327 -16.31 -12.13 -6.59
CA PRO A 327 -17.29 -12.93 -5.85
C PRO A 327 -17.71 -12.32 -4.51
N VAL A 328 -17.20 -11.14 -4.13
CA VAL A 328 -17.41 -10.53 -2.81
C VAL A 328 -18.23 -9.25 -2.92
N GLN A 329 -19.38 -9.24 -2.24
CA GLN A 329 -20.15 -8.03 -2.00
C GLN A 329 -19.66 -7.35 -0.73
N LEU A 330 -19.30 -6.07 -0.83
CA LEU A 330 -18.91 -5.25 0.33
C LEU A 330 -20.09 -4.39 0.80
N ILE A 331 -20.44 -4.53 2.08
CA ILE A 331 -21.37 -3.63 2.77
C ILE A 331 -20.54 -2.76 3.71
N ILE A 332 -20.46 -1.47 3.41
CA ILE A 332 -19.76 -0.48 4.23
C ILE A 332 -20.78 0.54 4.70
N PRO A 333 -20.98 0.72 6.02
CA PRO A 333 -21.97 1.64 6.55
C PRO A 333 -21.69 3.07 6.11
N ASP A 334 -22.76 3.80 5.76
CA ASP A 334 -22.66 5.19 5.36
C ASP A 334 -22.15 6.07 6.50
N ARG A 335 -21.32 7.08 6.16
CA ARG A 335 -20.74 8.03 7.12
C ARG A 335 -19.97 7.36 8.26
N SER A 336 -19.39 6.19 7.99
CA SER A 336 -18.46 5.51 8.88
C SER A 336 -17.03 5.95 8.59
N LEU A 337 -16.08 5.61 9.48
CA LEU A 337 -14.66 5.84 9.22
C LEU A 337 -14.14 5.12 7.96
N LEU A 338 -14.88 4.14 7.42
CA LEU A 338 -14.55 3.42 6.17
C LEU A 338 -15.28 3.98 4.93
N ARG A 339 -16.18 4.94 5.13
CA ARG A 339 -16.84 5.73 4.08
C ARG A 339 -17.00 7.18 4.60
N PRO A 340 -15.89 7.91 4.75
CA PRO A 340 -15.95 9.30 5.16
C PRO A 340 -16.59 10.18 4.08
N SER A 341 -17.03 11.35 4.50
CA SER A 341 -17.38 12.50 3.69
C SER A 341 -16.17 13.04 2.93
N PHE A 342 -16.45 13.83 1.89
CA PHE A 342 -15.42 14.37 1.00
C PHE A 342 -14.50 15.40 1.67
N GLU A 343 -14.95 16.02 2.77
CA GLU A 343 -14.19 17.05 3.49
C GLU A 343 -13.26 16.45 4.56
N ALA A 344 -13.49 15.20 4.96
CA ALA A 344 -12.75 14.59 6.04
C ALA A 344 -11.27 14.38 5.68
N ALA A 345 -10.39 14.61 6.66
CA ALA A 345 -9.00 14.21 6.58
C ALA A 345 -8.87 12.67 6.48
N VAL A 346 -7.93 12.19 5.66
CA VAL A 346 -7.78 10.75 5.33
C VAL A 346 -6.35 10.23 5.38
N CYS A 347 -5.34 11.05 5.63
CA CYS A 347 -3.94 10.63 5.48
C CYS A 347 -3.58 9.37 6.29
N ALA A 348 -4.13 9.23 7.50
CA ALA A 348 -3.90 8.05 8.33
C ALA A 348 -4.78 6.85 7.98
N GLY A 349 -5.84 7.03 7.19
CA GLY A 349 -6.71 5.95 6.74
C GLY A 349 -5.96 4.92 5.91
N ASN A 350 -5.14 5.38 4.97
CA ASN A 350 -4.29 4.56 4.13
C ASN A 350 -3.24 3.78 4.93
N VAL A 351 -2.61 4.41 5.93
CA VAL A 351 -1.41 3.86 6.59
C VAL A 351 -1.68 3.18 7.94
N LEU A 352 -2.80 3.50 8.62
CA LEU A 352 -3.15 2.94 9.93
C LEU A 352 -4.44 2.11 9.86
N THR A 353 -5.53 2.70 9.39
CA THR A 353 -6.84 2.03 9.37
C THR A 353 -6.86 0.83 8.43
N SER A 354 -6.19 0.93 7.28
CA SER A 354 -6.03 -0.19 6.34
C SER A 354 -5.41 -1.44 6.98
N GLN A 355 -4.40 -1.27 7.85
CA GLN A 355 -3.77 -2.35 8.61
C GLN A 355 -4.79 -3.01 9.53
N ARG A 356 -5.63 -2.20 10.18
CA ARG A 356 -6.67 -2.70 11.09
C ARG A 356 -7.76 -3.48 10.36
N ILE A 357 -8.16 -3.05 9.16
CA ILE A 357 -9.12 -3.79 8.32
C ILE A 357 -8.58 -5.18 8.01
N VAL A 358 -7.30 -5.29 7.60
CA VAL A 358 -6.65 -6.60 7.36
C VAL A 358 -6.60 -7.44 8.62
N ASP A 359 -6.18 -6.85 9.75
CA ASP A 359 -6.13 -7.55 11.04
C ASP A 359 -7.51 -8.12 11.43
N VAL A 360 -8.59 -7.38 11.19
CA VAL A 360 -9.98 -7.83 11.45
C VAL A 360 -10.40 -8.95 10.51
N ILE A 361 -10.03 -8.88 9.23
CA ILE A 361 -10.32 -9.95 8.24
C ILE A 361 -9.60 -11.24 8.67
N PHE A 362 -8.29 -11.19 8.93
CA PHE A 362 -7.53 -12.36 9.37
C PHE A 362 -8.00 -12.90 10.71
N LYS A 363 -8.40 -12.02 11.64
CA LYS A 363 -9.00 -12.42 12.92
C LYS A 363 -10.33 -13.15 12.72
N SER A 364 -11.19 -12.66 11.82
CA SER A 364 -12.50 -13.27 11.55
C SER A 364 -12.37 -14.71 11.05
N PHE A 365 -11.40 -14.95 10.17
CA PHE A 365 -11.11 -16.26 9.60
C PHE A 365 -10.09 -17.09 10.40
N LYS A 366 -9.63 -16.59 11.56
CA LYS A 366 -8.64 -17.27 12.43
C LYS A 366 -7.36 -17.69 11.68
N ILE A 367 -6.86 -16.85 10.77
CA ILE A 367 -5.74 -17.17 9.86
C ILE A 367 -4.38 -17.14 10.57
N CYS A 368 -4.05 -16.03 11.22
CA CYS A 368 -2.77 -15.82 11.90
C CYS A 368 -2.90 -14.77 13.01
N ALA A 369 -1.90 -14.71 13.90
CA ALA A 369 -1.82 -13.65 14.90
C ALA A 369 -1.58 -12.28 14.23
N ALA A 370 -1.91 -11.19 14.94
CA ALA A 370 -1.74 -9.85 14.38
C ALA A 370 -0.26 -9.53 14.15
N SER A 371 0.02 -8.85 13.04
CA SER A 371 1.29 -8.14 12.87
C SER A 371 1.28 -6.82 13.66
N GLN A 372 2.32 -6.01 13.54
CA GLN A 372 2.43 -4.71 14.21
C GLN A 372 1.24 -3.75 13.98
N GLY A 373 0.36 -4.00 12.99
CA GLY A 373 -0.92 -3.31 12.79
C GLY A 373 -0.80 -1.80 12.56
N CYS A 374 0.33 -1.34 12.03
CA CYS A 374 0.71 0.06 11.90
C CYS A 374 1.90 0.20 10.94
N MET A 375 2.03 1.34 10.23
CA MET A 375 3.21 1.67 9.40
C MET A 375 4.20 2.61 10.10
N ASN A 376 3.88 3.11 11.29
CA ASN A 376 4.74 3.97 12.13
C ASN A 376 5.30 5.19 11.37
N ASN A 377 4.39 5.98 10.81
CA ASN A 377 4.73 7.08 9.92
C ASN A 377 5.46 8.18 10.68
N PHE A 378 6.74 8.36 10.38
CA PHE A 378 7.59 9.37 10.96
C PHE A 378 7.85 10.47 9.94
N THR A 379 7.48 11.69 10.28
CA THR A 379 7.76 12.86 9.44
C THR A 379 8.49 13.93 10.23
N PHE A 380 9.32 14.69 9.52
CA PHE A 380 9.93 15.89 10.06
C PHE A 380 10.27 16.86 8.93
N GLY A 381 10.49 18.11 9.29
CA GLY A 381 10.84 19.13 8.31
C GLY A 381 10.58 20.54 8.79
N ASN A 382 10.75 21.47 7.87
CA ASN A 382 10.59 22.91 8.10
C ASN A 382 9.88 23.60 6.93
N ASP A 383 9.18 24.67 7.28
CA ASP A 383 8.58 25.62 6.34
C ASP A 383 9.60 26.70 5.95
N GLY A 384 9.30 27.46 4.90
CA GLY A 384 10.05 28.64 4.48
C GLY A 384 10.93 28.43 3.25
N GLU A 385 11.70 29.47 2.90
CA GLU A 385 12.65 29.44 1.78
C GLU A 385 13.78 28.45 2.10
N ASN A 386 13.88 27.37 1.32
CA ASN A 386 14.68 26.15 1.60
C ASN A 386 14.10 25.19 2.66
N GLY A 387 12.79 25.25 2.88
CA GLY A 387 12.06 24.23 3.62
C GLY A 387 12.19 22.84 2.98
N PHE A 388 11.89 21.80 3.76
CA PHE A 388 11.88 20.42 3.29
C PHE A 388 10.89 19.60 4.11
N GLY A 389 10.39 18.51 3.51
CA GLY A 389 9.61 17.48 4.18
C GLY A 389 10.31 16.13 4.04
N TYR A 390 10.35 15.37 5.13
CA TYR A 390 10.72 13.96 5.13
C TYR A 390 9.54 13.12 5.60
N TYR A 391 9.38 11.95 4.96
CA TYR A 391 8.41 10.94 5.35
C TYR A 391 9.02 9.55 5.29
N GLU A 392 8.76 8.74 6.31
CA GLU A 392 9.14 7.34 6.38
C GLU A 392 8.11 6.48 7.10
N THR A 393 7.88 5.28 6.57
CA THR A 393 7.23 4.17 7.29
C THR A 393 8.30 3.30 7.96
N ILE A 394 8.08 2.93 9.21
CA ILE A 394 9.03 2.14 10.01
C ILE A 394 8.47 0.74 10.26
N ALA A 395 9.30 -0.27 9.97
CA ALA A 395 8.98 -1.68 10.10
C ALA A 395 8.72 -2.12 11.56
N GLY A 396 8.19 -3.33 11.73
CA GLY A 396 7.92 -3.92 13.04
C GLY A 396 7.83 -5.44 12.99
N GLY A 397 7.18 -6.05 13.97
CA GLY A 397 7.03 -7.50 14.02
C GLY A 397 5.85 -8.02 13.22
N SER A 398 6.03 -9.08 12.44
CA SER A 398 4.90 -9.82 11.84
C SER A 398 4.31 -10.84 12.82
N GLY A 399 3.03 -11.18 12.65
CA GLY A 399 2.38 -12.21 13.45
C GLY A 399 2.87 -13.61 13.12
N GLY A 400 2.90 -14.49 14.13
CA GLY A 400 3.05 -15.93 13.93
C GLY A 400 1.77 -16.57 13.35
N GLY A 401 1.90 -17.75 12.75
CA GLY A 401 0.76 -18.49 12.20
C GLY A 401 0.94 -20.01 12.24
N PRO A 402 -0.01 -20.77 11.66
CA PRO A 402 0.01 -22.23 11.69
C PRO A 402 1.18 -22.81 10.89
N GLY A 403 2.33 -23.00 11.54
CA GLY A 403 3.52 -23.58 10.94
C GLY A 403 4.72 -22.63 10.82
N TRP A 404 4.57 -21.34 11.14
CA TRP A 404 5.63 -20.34 10.97
C TRP A 404 5.69 -19.31 12.09
N ALA A 405 6.91 -18.95 12.49
CA ALA A 405 7.17 -17.80 13.36
C ALA A 405 7.06 -16.49 12.58
N GLY A 406 6.75 -15.40 13.28
CA GLY A 406 6.75 -14.07 12.71
C GLY A 406 8.16 -13.57 12.37
N THR A 407 8.28 -12.85 11.27
CA THR A 407 9.50 -12.17 10.84
C THR A 407 9.68 -10.86 11.61
N SER A 408 10.90 -10.62 12.08
CA SER A 408 11.25 -9.42 12.86
C SER A 408 11.64 -8.26 11.95
N GLY A 409 11.26 -7.03 12.33
CA GLY A 409 11.68 -5.81 11.64
C GLY A 409 11.28 -5.72 10.17
N VAL A 410 10.07 -6.19 9.82
CA VAL A 410 9.56 -6.19 8.44
C VAL A 410 8.30 -5.32 8.30
N HIS A 411 8.11 -4.72 7.13
CA HIS A 411 6.84 -4.12 6.74
C HIS A 411 5.80 -5.22 6.48
N THR A 412 4.55 -4.97 6.89
CA THR A 412 3.51 -6.00 6.89
C THR A 412 2.24 -5.50 6.24
N ASN A 413 1.45 -6.45 5.73
CA ASN A 413 0.12 -6.24 5.17
C ASN A 413 0.09 -5.16 4.08
N MET A 414 -0.40 -3.96 4.42
CA MET A 414 -0.74 -2.89 3.48
C MET A 414 0.48 -2.09 2.99
N THR A 415 1.70 -2.51 3.31
CA THR A 415 2.94 -1.88 2.86
C THR A 415 4.06 -2.92 2.71
N ASN A 416 4.91 -2.68 1.72
CA ASN A 416 6.18 -3.38 1.47
C ASN A 416 7.29 -2.38 1.09
N THR A 417 7.15 -1.12 1.49
CA THR A 417 8.17 -0.09 1.27
C THR A 417 9.47 -0.47 1.95
N ARG A 418 10.60 -0.10 1.35
CA ARG A 418 11.90 -0.20 2.00
C ARG A 418 12.08 0.94 3.00
N ILE A 419 12.99 0.70 3.95
CA ILE A 419 13.51 1.75 4.82
C ILE A 419 14.32 2.76 4.00
N THR A 420 14.46 3.98 4.49
CA THR A 420 15.51 4.88 3.99
C THR A 420 16.86 4.35 4.48
N ASP A 421 17.83 4.24 3.57
CA ASP A 421 19.19 3.87 3.94
C ASP A 421 19.74 4.87 4.98
N PRO A 422 20.36 4.41 6.08
CA PRO A 422 20.90 5.30 7.11
C PRO A 422 21.85 6.37 6.57
N GLU A 423 22.74 6.03 5.65
CA GLU A 423 23.70 7.00 5.09
C GLU A 423 23.01 7.99 4.16
N SER A 424 22.06 7.53 3.35
CA SER A 424 21.20 8.41 2.56
C SER A 424 20.42 9.39 3.45
N LEU A 425 19.85 8.91 4.55
CA LEU A 425 19.09 9.73 5.51
C LEU A 425 19.97 10.84 6.09
N GLU A 426 21.14 10.51 6.64
CA GLU A 426 22.04 11.47 7.27
C GLU A 426 22.70 12.43 6.25
N ARG A 427 22.89 11.97 5.00
CA ARG A 427 23.43 12.81 3.94
C ARG A 427 22.43 13.84 3.42
N ARG A 428 21.15 13.45 3.30
CA ARG A 428 20.10 14.28 2.69
C ARG A 428 19.41 15.19 3.70
N TYR A 429 19.37 14.79 4.97
CA TYR A 429 18.58 15.47 5.99
C TYR A 429 19.40 15.82 7.23
N PRO A 430 19.06 16.91 7.93
CA PRO A 430 19.80 17.38 9.12
C PRO A 430 19.43 16.57 10.37
N VAL A 431 19.72 15.27 10.34
CA VAL A 431 19.48 14.31 11.41
C VAL A 431 20.65 13.34 11.54
N ILE A 432 20.77 12.67 12.70
CA ILE A 432 21.69 11.56 12.93
C ILE A 432 20.88 10.36 13.42
N LEU A 433 21.04 9.20 12.79
CA LEU A 433 20.43 7.95 13.22
C LEU A 433 21.33 7.28 14.27
N ARG A 434 21.05 7.55 15.54
CA ARG A 434 21.82 7.03 16.68
C ARG A 434 21.67 5.53 16.88
N ARG A 435 20.49 4.99 16.59
CA ARG A 435 20.20 3.55 16.72
C ARG A 435 19.13 3.15 15.72
N PHE A 436 19.39 2.03 15.05
CA PHE A 436 18.38 1.26 14.35
C PHE A 436 18.62 -0.23 14.60
N SER A 437 17.78 -0.86 15.42
CA SER A 437 17.96 -2.27 15.82
C SER A 437 16.63 -2.97 16.00
N LEU A 438 16.63 -4.30 16.05
CA LEU A 438 15.49 -5.05 16.59
C LEU A 438 15.23 -4.66 18.06
N ARG A 439 13.98 -4.85 18.48
CA ARG A 439 13.48 -4.53 19.81
C ARG A 439 13.25 -5.81 20.61
N ASP A 440 14.31 -6.32 21.22
CA ASP A 440 14.30 -7.63 21.88
C ASP A 440 13.12 -7.85 22.85
N GLY A 441 12.48 -9.01 22.72
CA GLY A 441 11.37 -9.46 23.56
C GLY A 441 10.07 -8.68 23.36
N SER A 442 9.92 -7.96 22.26
CA SER A 442 8.67 -7.33 21.82
C SER A 442 7.71 -8.26 21.09
N GLY A 443 8.19 -9.35 20.50
CA GLY A 443 7.35 -10.40 19.91
C GLY A 443 6.53 -11.15 20.96
N GLY A 444 5.28 -11.49 20.61
CA GLY A 444 4.40 -12.28 21.44
C GLY A 444 4.84 -13.75 21.49
N GLY A 445 4.86 -14.35 22.67
CA GLY A 445 5.19 -15.77 22.83
C GLY A 445 4.11 -16.69 22.24
N GLY A 446 4.49 -17.86 21.75
CA GLY A 446 3.58 -18.88 21.23
C GLY A 446 4.36 -20.13 20.83
N MET A 447 3.67 -21.19 20.40
CA MET A 447 4.32 -22.31 19.70
C MET A 447 5.12 -21.79 18.49
N TYR A 448 4.53 -20.81 17.80
CA TYR A 448 5.18 -19.99 16.80
C TYR A 448 5.18 -18.53 17.29
N PRO A 449 6.33 -17.99 17.73
CA PRO A 449 6.40 -16.65 18.29
C PRO A 449 6.14 -15.58 17.20
N GLY A 450 5.65 -14.42 17.63
CA GLY A 450 5.58 -13.23 16.79
C GLY A 450 6.96 -12.60 16.59
N GLY A 451 7.13 -11.86 15.49
CA GLY A 451 8.37 -11.17 15.19
C GLY A 451 8.62 -9.97 16.11
N GLU A 452 9.89 -9.60 16.25
CA GLU A 452 10.30 -8.42 16.99
C GLU A 452 10.03 -7.13 16.22
N GLY A 453 9.62 -6.08 16.93
CA GLY A 453 9.61 -4.71 16.45
C GLY A 453 11.03 -4.15 16.30
N VAL A 454 11.13 -2.85 16.05
CA VAL A 454 12.41 -2.14 15.91
C VAL A 454 12.47 -0.92 16.83
N ILE A 455 13.70 -0.45 17.09
CA ILE A 455 14.00 0.80 17.75
C ILE A 455 14.64 1.71 16.71
N ARG A 456 14.07 2.90 16.48
CA ARG A 456 14.63 3.95 15.62
C ARG A 456 14.83 5.21 16.46
N ASP A 457 16.07 5.64 16.62
CA ASP A 457 16.49 6.75 17.48
C ASP A 457 17.17 7.82 16.63
N VAL A 458 16.45 8.92 16.41
CA VAL A 458 16.88 9.98 15.51
C VAL A 458 17.20 11.23 16.33
N GLU A 459 18.42 11.75 16.22
CA GLU A 459 18.83 13.05 16.76
C GLU A 459 18.61 14.14 15.72
N LEU A 460 17.95 15.23 16.11
CA LEU A 460 17.61 16.32 15.22
C LEU A 460 18.68 17.42 15.30
N ARG A 461 19.09 17.97 14.16
CA ARG A 461 20.24 18.90 14.08
C ARG A 461 19.85 20.35 13.85
N LEU A 462 18.58 20.62 13.56
CA LEU A 462 18.00 21.96 13.40
C LEU A 462 16.73 22.09 14.23
N PRO A 463 16.30 23.32 14.57
CA PRO A 463 14.94 23.56 15.04
C PRO A 463 13.96 23.11 13.94
N MET A 464 13.04 22.19 14.27
CA MET A 464 12.08 21.69 13.27
C MET A 464 10.78 21.14 13.84
N SER A 465 9.82 20.85 12.97
CA SER A 465 8.66 20.01 13.31
C SER A 465 9.05 18.55 13.21
N VAL A 466 8.62 17.75 14.18
CA VAL A 466 8.68 16.29 14.15
C VAL A 466 7.31 15.74 14.49
N SER A 467 6.82 14.82 13.67
CA SER A 467 5.50 14.21 13.84
C SER A 467 5.56 12.69 13.76
N ILE A 468 4.64 12.06 14.47
CA ILE A 468 4.42 10.62 14.44
C ILE A 468 2.94 10.37 14.23
N LEU A 469 2.62 9.47 13.31
CA LEU A 469 1.26 9.03 13.03
C LEU A 469 1.24 7.50 13.05
N SER A 470 0.72 6.95 14.16
CA SER A 470 0.95 5.55 14.51
C SER A 470 -0.16 4.95 15.40
N GLU A 471 -0.28 3.62 15.40
CA GLU A 471 -1.32 2.78 16.06
C GLU A 471 -0.71 1.67 16.93
N ARG A 472 -1.51 0.96 17.74
CA ARG A 472 -1.04 -0.08 18.69
C ARG A 472 -0.18 0.48 19.82
N ARG A 473 -0.51 1.69 20.29
CA ARG A 473 0.06 2.33 21.50
C ARG A 473 -0.87 2.15 22.69
N SER A 474 -2.18 2.09 22.44
CA SER A 474 -3.21 1.77 23.44
C SER A 474 -3.44 0.26 23.50
N PHE A 475 -3.70 -0.36 22.34
CA PHE A 475 -4.00 -1.79 22.21
C PHE A 475 -2.81 -2.59 21.69
N ALA A 476 -2.60 -3.80 22.22
CA ALA A 476 -1.55 -4.69 21.76
C ALA A 476 -1.95 -5.42 20.46
N PRO A 477 -1.00 -5.76 19.57
CA PRO A 477 -1.21 -6.76 18.52
C PRO A 477 -1.63 -8.09 19.14
N TYR A 478 -2.77 -8.64 18.71
CA TYR A 478 -3.35 -9.84 19.33
C TYR A 478 -2.54 -11.10 18.99
N GLY A 479 -2.40 -12.00 19.96
CA GLY A 479 -2.03 -13.39 19.72
C GLY A 479 -3.23 -14.22 19.23
N MET A 480 -2.97 -15.41 18.68
CA MET A 480 -4.01 -16.29 18.15
C MET A 480 -3.79 -17.75 18.59
N ALA A 481 -4.88 -18.51 18.70
CA ALA A 481 -4.84 -19.94 19.05
C ALA A 481 -4.07 -20.25 20.34
N GLY A 482 -4.17 -19.38 21.36
CA GLY A 482 -3.46 -19.52 22.63
C GLY A 482 -2.08 -18.84 22.70
N GLY A 483 -1.63 -18.23 21.61
CA GLY A 483 -0.44 -17.38 21.63
C GLY A 483 -0.68 -16.03 22.33
N ALA A 484 0.39 -15.45 22.87
CA ALA A 484 0.40 -14.19 23.59
C ALA A 484 0.46 -12.98 22.65
N ASN A 485 -0.04 -11.84 23.13
CA ASN A 485 0.01 -10.58 22.41
C ASN A 485 1.45 -10.06 22.25
N GLY A 486 1.70 -9.34 21.17
CA GLY A 486 2.94 -8.58 20.99
C GLY A 486 3.01 -7.36 21.93
N LYS A 487 4.20 -6.82 22.18
CA LYS A 487 4.35 -5.57 22.93
C LYS A 487 3.85 -4.39 22.09
N ARG A 488 3.16 -3.46 22.76
CA ARG A 488 2.77 -2.16 22.21
C ARG A 488 3.98 -1.32 21.82
N GLY A 489 3.77 -0.44 20.85
CA GLY A 489 4.75 0.58 20.45
C GLY A 489 4.83 1.73 21.45
N LYS A 490 5.91 2.51 21.39
CA LYS A 490 6.14 3.71 22.21
C LYS A 490 6.89 4.77 21.41
N ASN A 491 6.54 6.03 21.62
CA ASN A 491 7.20 7.16 20.97
C ASN A 491 7.64 8.14 22.08
N THR A 492 8.94 8.42 22.16
CA THR A 492 9.54 9.22 23.24
C THR A 492 10.37 10.36 22.66
N TRP A 493 10.09 11.58 23.09
CA TRP A 493 10.96 12.74 22.87
C TRP A 493 11.92 12.87 24.04
N ILE A 494 13.22 12.87 23.75
CA ILE A 494 14.29 13.09 24.72
C ILE A 494 14.90 14.46 24.42
N THR A 495 14.77 15.41 25.34
CA THR A 495 15.39 16.73 25.15
C THR A 495 16.89 16.64 25.33
N LYS A 496 17.65 17.60 24.77
CA LYS A 496 19.10 17.73 25.00
C LYS A 496 19.49 17.77 26.49
N ALA A 497 18.59 18.27 27.35
CA ALA A 497 18.78 18.32 28.81
C ALA A 497 18.49 16.96 29.52
N GLY A 498 18.11 15.92 28.77
CA GLY A 498 17.84 14.58 29.30
C GLY A 498 16.42 14.36 29.80
N ARG A 499 15.44 15.21 29.46
CA ARG A 499 14.04 14.99 29.84
C ARG A 499 13.37 14.02 28.87
N HIS A 500 12.74 12.95 29.39
CA HIS A 500 12.00 11.97 28.60
C HIS A 500 10.49 12.24 28.64
N ILE A 501 9.87 12.37 27.48
CA ILE A 501 8.47 12.78 27.33
C ILE A 501 7.77 11.79 26.39
N SER A 502 6.66 11.21 26.85
CA SER A 502 5.81 10.39 25.98
C SER A 502 5.08 11.29 24.98
N VAL A 503 5.16 10.94 23.70
CA VAL A 503 4.53 11.71 22.60
C VAL A 503 3.15 11.14 22.24
N GLY A 504 2.83 9.93 22.68
CA GLY A 504 1.61 9.22 22.28
C GLY A 504 1.71 8.63 20.87
N GLY A 505 0.59 8.13 20.34
CA GLY A 505 0.55 7.49 19.01
C GLY A 505 0.47 8.45 17.83
N LYS A 506 -0.15 9.62 18.02
CA LYS A 506 -0.44 10.60 16.95
C LYS A 506 -0.21 12.00 17.50
N ASN A 507 0.90 12.63 17.13
CA ASN A 507 1.24 13.94 17.65
C ASN A 507 2.35 14.63 16.86
N SER A 508 2.46 15.95 17.04
CA SER A 508 3.51 16.79 16.48
C SER A 508 4.16 17.62 17.58
N ILE A 509 5.48 17.74 17.51
CA ILE A 509 6.27 18.53 18.45
C ILE A 509 7.24 19.44 17.70
N ARG A 510 7.60 20.56 18.33
CA ARG A 510 8.72 21.41 17.90
C ARG A 510 9.95 21.03 18.72
N VAL A 511 11.03 20.69 18.04
CA VAL A 511 12.28 20.22 18.64
C VAL A 511 13.40 21.22 18.46
N GLN A 512 14.45 21.09 19.27
CA GLN A 512 15.68 21.88 19.17
C GLN A 512 16.88 21.01 18.78
N PRO A 513 17.98 21.59 18.26
CA PRO A 513 19.19 20.83 17.95
C PRO A 513 19.72 20.04 19.15
N GLY A 514 19.97 18.74 18.94
CA GLY A 514 20.41 17.80 19.96
C GLY A 514 19.29 17.09 20.71
N ASP A 515 18.03 17.44 20.47
CA ASP A 515 16.90 16.63 20.88
C ASP A 515 16.86 15.32 20.07
N ARG A 516 16.28 14.27 20.67
CA ARG A 516 16.12 12.96 20.06
C ARG A 516 14.67 12.52 20.04
N PHE A 517 14.27 11.85 18.97
CA PHE A 517 12.98 11.18 18.83
C PHE A 517 13.19 9.67 18.73
N VAL A 518 12.74 8.94 19.74
CA VAL A 518 12.92 7.49 19.86
C VAL A 518 11.59 6.79 19.61
N ILE A 519 11.56 5.95 18.58
CA ILE A 519 10.40 5.16 18.17
C ILE A 519 10.70 3.70 18.47
N GLU A 520 9.90 3.11 19.33
CA GLU A 520 9.84 1.66 19.55
C GLU A 520 8.59 1.13 18.84
N THR A 521 8.74 0.39 17.75
CA THR A 521 7.59 -0.15 17.02
C THR A 521 7.00 -1.38 17.72
N PRO A 522 5.72 -1.71 17.45
CA PRO A 522 5.10 -2.91 18.01
C PRO A 522 5.76 -4.20 17.50
N GLY A 523 5.76 -5.24 18.35
CA GLY A 523 6.05 -6.61 17.89
C GLY A 523 4.80 -7.29 17.31
N GLY A 524 4.96 -8.48 16.75
CA GLY A 524 3.83 -9.31 16.29
C GLY A 524 3.25 -10.17 17.42
N GLY A 525 1.99 -10.59 17.31
CA GLY A 525 1.40 -11.59 18.19
C GLY A 525 1.94 -13.00 17.93
N GLY A 526 1.97 -13.83 18.97
CA GLY A 526 2.32 -15.25 18.87
C GLY A 526 1.13 -16.11 18.46
N TYR A 527 1.42 -17.31 17.94
CA TYR A 527 0.42 -18.30 17.55
C TYR A 527 0.64 -19.63 18.28
N GLY A 528 -0.43 -20.25 18.77
CA GLY A 528 -0.38 -21.54 19.46
C GLY A 528 0.12 -21.45 20.91
N VAL A 529 -0.17 -22.46 21.73
CA VAL A 529 0.28 -22.50 23.13
C VAL A 529 1.78 -22.80 23.21
N PRO A 530 2.58 -22.01 23.96
CA PRO A 530 4.00 -22.31 24.14
C PRO A 530 4.25 -23.71 24.71
N GLY A 531 5.22 -24.44 24.15
CA GLY A 531 5.62 -25.76 24.65
C GLY A 531 4.77 -26.93 24.13
N GLU A 532 3.67 -26.69 23.42
CA GLU A 532 3.03 -27.74 22.63
C GLU A 532 3.99 -28.23 21.53
N PRO A 533 4.02 -29.54 21.23
CA PRO A 533 4.84 -30.06 20.15
C PRO A 533 4.41 -29.42 18.84
N LYS A 534 5.37 -28.85 18.10
CA LYS A 534 5.13 -28.33 16.76
C LYS A 534 4.52 -29.45 15.92
N LYS A 535 3.25 -29.33 15.56
CA LYS A 535 2.65 -30.22 14.57
C LYS A 535 3.52 -30.12 13.32
N SER A 536 4.05 -31.24 12.85
CA SER A 536 4.79 -31.31 11.59
C SER A 536 3.82 -31.06 10.43
N SER A 537 3.43 -29.81 10.21
CA SER A 537 2.48 -29.44 9.16
C SER A 537 3.19 -29.14 7.85
N VAL A 538 4.20 -29.94 7.51
CA VAL A 538 4.69 -30.12 6.15
C VAL A 538 5.20 -31.55 6.05
N ASP A 539 4.47 -32.39 5.32
CA ASP A 539 5.08 -33.57 4.74
C ASP A 539 6.16 -33.07 3.76
N GLN A 540 7.44 -33.12 4.16
CA GLN A 540 8.56 -32.72 3.32
C GLN A 540 8.66 -33.56 2.04
N SER A 541 7.91 -34.66 1.90
CA SER A 541 7.81 -35.42 0.64
C SER A 541 6.85 -34.79 -0.39
N THR A 542 6.02 -33.83 0.02
CA THR A 542 5.19 -33.00 -0.90
C THR A 542 5.81 -31.64 -1.21
N VAL A 543 6.81 -31.21 -0.43
CA VAL A 543 7.74 -30.17 -0.86
C VAL A 543 8.75 -30.87 -1.76
N MET A 544 8.51 -30.87 -3.08
CA MET A 544 9.60 -31.12 -4.00
C MET A 544 10.79 -30.24 -3.55
N PRO A 545 12.02 -30.78 -3.45
CA PRO A 545 13.18 -29.97 -3.14
C PRO A 545 13.12 -28.77 -4.06
N SER A 546 13.08 -27.56 -3.48
CA SER A 546 12.83 -26.32 -4.19
C SER A 546 13.62 -26.35 -5.50
N PHE A 547 12.92 -26.51 -6.63
CA PHE A 547 13.48 -26.09 -7.89
C PHE A 547 13.61 -24.58 -7.70
N VAL A 548 14.82 -24.14 -7.34
CA VAL A 548 15.19 -22.75 -7.37
C VAL A 548 15.17 -22.39 -8.85
N PRO A 549 14.26 -21.52 -9.32
CA PRO A 549 14.36 -21.03 -10.67
C PRO A 549 15.65 -20.20 -10.72
N ILE A 550 16.70 -20.79 -11.30
CA ILE A 550 17.95 -20.11 -11.60
C ILE A 550 17.66 -19.16 -12.77
N ALA A 551 17.02 -18.04 -12.46
CA ALA A 551 16.76 -16.95 -13.40
C ALA A 551 17.16 -15.57 -12.83
N ASN A 552 17.69 -15.52 -11.60
CA ASN A 552 18.09 -14.29 -10.91
C ASN A 552 19.57 -14.24 -10.51
N GLY A 553 20.45 -14.94 -11.24
CA GLY A 553 21.90 -14.86 -11.05
C GLY A 553 22.53 -13.84 -12.00
N SER A 554 23.10 -12.76 -11.48
CA SER A 554 24.02 -11.92 -12.26
C SER A 554 25.26 -12.75 -12.64
N VAL A 555 25.88 -12.46 -13.78
CA VAL A 555 27.10 -13.14 -14.28
C VAL A 555 28.23 -13.19 -13.23
N ALA A 556 28.22 -12.28 -12.26
CA ALA A 556 29.16 -12.27 -11.13
C ALA A 556 29.02 -13.50 -10.21
N ALA A 557 27.81 -14.05 -10.02
CA ALA A 557 27.57 -15.25 -9.22
C ALA A 557 28.07 -16.54 -9.89
N ASN A 558 28.24 -16.52 -11.22
CA ASN A 558 28.76 -17.67 -11.96
C ASN A 558 30.30 -17.79 -11.91
N ARG A 559 31.04 -16.75 -11.50
CA ARG A 559 32.51 -16.84 -11.38
C ARG A 559 32.97 -17.43 -10.04
N SER A 560 32.27 -17.17 -8.94
CA SER A 560 32.68 -17.64 -7.61
C SER A 560 32.44 -19.12 -7.35
N LEU A 561 31.72 -19.83 -8.24
CA LEU A 561 31.46 -21.28 -8.14
C LEU A 561 32.33 -22.12 -9.09
N ALA A 562 33.12 -21.48 -9.96
CA ALA A 562 34.04 -22.16 -10.89
C ALA A 562 35.50 -22.17 -10.40
N GLU A 563 35.81 -21.51 -9.28
CA GLU A 563 37.15 -21.46 -8.67
C GLU A 563 37.32 -22.42 -7.47
N GLU A 564 36.32 -23.28 -7.18
CA GLU A 564 36.40 -24.34 -6.16
C GLU A 564 36.18 -25.76 -6.73
N VAL A 565 36.70 -26.04 -7.93
CA VAL A 565 36.94 -27.41 -8.43
C VAL A 565 38.39 -27.57 -8.84
#